data_AF-A0A7H8KKZ1-F1
#
_entry.id   AF-A0A7H8KKZ1-F1
#
_cell.length_a   1.000
_cell.length_b   1.000
_cell.length_c   1.000
_cell.angle_alpha   90.00
_cell.angle_beta   90.00
_cell.angle_gamma   90.00
#
_symmetry.space_group_name_H-M   'P 1'
#
loop_
_entity.id
_entity.type
_entity.pdbx_description
1 polymer ?
#
loop_
_entity_poly.entity_id
_entity_poly.type
_entity_poly.pdbx_seq_one_letter_code
_entity_poly.pdbx_strand_id
1 'polypeptide(L)'
;MESRLKVLGHPVHPMLVMFPVALLVTTVLFDLIDTLGGPRFLGEVAYWNLTVGLVGGLLAAVAGAFDLLAIPAGTRAKRVGITHAVANLAVILLFAAVWVVRLNAESRAAGGALIAIEVVALGILGVSAWLGGELVDRLGVGVDRDAHLDAPSSLRPASAGQPTGSVR
;
A
#
# COMPACT_ATOMS: atom_id res chain seq x y z
N MET A 1 -8.02 13.94 9.30
CA MET A 1 -6.68 14.52 9.59
C MET A 1 -5.89 14.43 8.30
N GLU A 2 -5.28 15.53 7.87
CA GLU A 2 -4.54 15.56 6.61
C GLU A 2 -3.19 14.83 6.70
N SER A 3 -2.81 14.17 5.60
CA SER A 3 -1.48 13.60 5.39
C SER A 3 -0.41 14.70 5.44
N ARG A 4 0.76 14.38 6.01
CA ARG A 4 1.89 15.32 6.11
C ARG A 4 2.71 15.41 4.83
N LEU A 5 2.69 14.37 3.99
CA LEU A 5 3.42 14.34 2.74
C LEU A 5 2.43 14.43 1.57
N LYS A 6 2.29 15.64 1.02
CA LYS A 6 1.40 15.93 -0.10
C LYS A 6 2.18 16.35 -1.34
N VAL A 7 1.67 15.96 -2.52
CA VAL A 7 2.07 16.51 -3.82
C VAL A 7 0.81 17.03 -4.49
N LEU A 8 0.81 18.31 -4.86
CA LEU A 8 -0.34 18.98 -5.49
C LEU A 8 -1.66 18.82 -4.70
N GLY A 9 -1.57 18.87 -3.37
CA GLY A 9 -2.72 18.75 -2.46
C GLY A 9 -3.14 17.31 -2.14
N HIS A 10 -2.55 16.31 -2.79
CA HIS A 10 -2.93 14.91 -2.61
C HIS A 10 -1.90 14.13 -1.78
N PRO A 11 -2.32 13.19 -0.93
CA PRO A 11 -1.42 12.40 -0.09
C PRO A 11 -0.54 11.47 -0.95
N VAL A 12 0.76 11.45 -0.67
CA VAL A 12 1.74 10.65 -1.45
C VAL A 12 1.59 9.15 -1.17
N HIS A 13 1.28 8.76 0.07
CA HIS A 13 1.22 7.35 0.44
C HIS A 13 0.17 6.56 -0.40
N PRO A 14 -1.10 7.01 -0.54
CA PRO A 14 -2.07 6.32 -1.41
C PRO A 14 -1.66 6.27 -2.89
N MET A 15 -0.95 7.27 -3.40
CA MET A 15 -0.42 7.23 -4.78
C MET A 15 0.60 6.10 -4.96
N LEU A 16 1.49 5.93 -3.99
CA LEU A 16 2.55 4.94 -4.04
C LEU A 16 2.02 3.52 -3.84
N VAL A 17 1.01 3.31 -2.99
CA VAL A 17 0.49 1.97 -2.62
C VAL A 17 -0.09 1.19 -3.81
N MET A 18 -0.58 1.86 -4.85
CA MET A 18 -1.15 1.19 -6.03
C MET A 18 -0.13 0.27 -6.74
N PHE A 19 1.12 0.71 -6.84
CA PHE A 19 2.18 -0.04 -7.51
C PHE A 19 2.57 -1.35 -6.81
N PRO A 20 3.00 -1.35 -5.53
CA PRO A 20 3.38 -2.57 -4.84
C PRO A 20 2.20 -3.54 -4.69
N VAL A 21 0.97 -3.06 -4.46
CA VAL A 21 -0.19 -3.96 -4.38
C VAL A 21 -0.38 -4.73 -5.69
N ALA A 22 -0.43 -4.03 -6.83
CA ALA A 22 -0.61 -4.69 -8.12
C ALA A 22 0.54 -5.64 -8.46
N LEU A 23 1.78 -5.22 -8.21
CA LEU A 23 2.98 -6.03 -8.51
C LEU A 23 3.09 -7.28 -7.63
N LEU A 24 2.83 -7.17 -6.33
CA LEU A 24 2.90 -8.31 -5.42
C LEU A 24 1.74 -9.29 -5.67
N VAL A 25 0.53 -8.81 -5.95
CA VAL A 25 -0.59 -9.67 -6.34
C VAL A 25 -0.27 -10.45 -7.62
N THR A 26 0.22 -9.75 -8.64
CA THR A 26 0.56 -10.39 -9.93
C THR A 26 1.78 -11.31 -9.85
N THR A 27 2.70 -11.07 -8.92
CA THR A 27 3.79 -12.01 -8.59
C THR A 27 3.21 -13.37 -8.23
N VAL A 28 2.32 -13.42 -7.23
CA VAL A 28 1.73 -14.70 -6.76
C VAL A 28 0.97 -15.41 -7.88
N LEU A 29 0.23 -14.65 -8.70
CA LEU A 29 -0.51 -15.22 -9.83
C LEU A 29 0.42 -15.84 -10.88
N PHE A 30 1.51 -15.15 -11.23
CA PHE A 30 2.46 -15.65 -12.23
C PHE A 30 3.25 -16.85 -11.73
N ASP A 31 3.69 -16.84 -10.47
CA ASP A 31 4.37 -18.00 -9.86
C ASP A 31 3.43 -19.22 -9.75
N LEU A 32 2.14 -19.00 -9.46
CA LEU A 32 1.12 -20.06 -9.47
C LEU A 32 0.92 -20.63 -10.89
N ILE A 33 0.78 -19.76 -11.90
CA ILE A 33 0.60 -20.21 -13.30
C ILE A 33 1.83 -20.97 -13.79
N ASP A 34 3.03 -20.49 -13.51
CA ASP A 34 4.29 -21.17 -13.84
C ASP A 34 4.31 -22.59 -13.25
N THR A 35 3.96 -22.72 -11.97
CA THR A 35 3.95 -24.02 -11.26
C THR A 35 2.87 -24.97 -11.74
N LEU A 36 1.74 -24.46 -12.24
CA LEU A 36 0.63 -25.25 -12.77
C LEU A 36 0.82 -25.66 -14.25
N GLY A 37 2.02 -25.50 -14.81
CA GLY A 37 2.35 -25.90 -16.18
C GLY A 37 2.17 -24.81 -17.22
N GLY A 38 2.09 -23.54 -16.79
CA GLY A 38 2.13 -22.39 -17.67
C GLY A 38 3.53 -22.15 -18.28
N PRO A 39 3.66 -21.09 -19.08
CA PRO A 39 4.94 -20.74 -19.70
C PRO A 39 6.03 -20.42 -18.68
N ARG A 40 7.20 -21.07 -18.79
CA ARG A 40 8.32 -20.95 -17.84
C ARG A 40 8.87 -19.53 -17.64
N PHE A 41 8.64 -18.63 -18.61
CA PHE A 41 9.05 -17.24 -18.50
C PHE A 41 8.25 -16.46 -17.44
N LEU A 42 7.09 -16.97 -17.00
CA LEU A 42 6.28 -16.29 -15.99
C LEU A 42 6.98 -16.26 -14.62
N GLY A 43 7.78 -17.27 -14.26
CA GLY A 43 8.61 -17.22 -13.06
C GLY A 43 9.66 -16.09 -13.11
N GLU A 44 10.18 -15.76 -14.29
CA GLU A 44 11.08 -14.62 -14.47
C GLU A 44 10.34 -13.29 -14.28
N VAL A 45 9.15 -13.15 -14.89
CA VAL A 45 8.31 -11.95 -14.77
C VAL A 45 7.86 -11.75 -13.33
N ALA A 46 7.45 -12.83 -12.65
CA ALA A 46 7.06 -12.80 -11.25
C ALA A 46 8.22 -12.31 -10.35
N TYR A 47 9.45 -12.80 -10.58
CA TYR A 47 10.62 -12.34 -9.86
C TYR A 47 10.87 -10.82 -10.00
N TRP A 48 10.72 -10.27 -11.21
CA TRP A 48 10.89 -8.83 -11.42
C TRP A 48 9.73 -8.01 -10.84
N ASN A 49 8.50 -8.51 -10.93
CA ASN A 49 7.35 -7.90 -10.26
C ASN A 49 7.55 -7.88 -8.74
N LEU A 50 8.03 -8.97 -8.15
CA LEU A 50 8.39 -9.06 -6.74
C LEU A 50 9.43 -8.02 -6.36
N THR A 51 10.50 -7.92 -7.16
CA THR A 51 11.61 -7.01 -6.92
C THR A 51 11.15 -5.55 -6.93
N VAL A 52 10.45 -5.13 -8.00
CA VAL A 52 9.94 -3.76 -8.12
C VAL A 52 8.83 -3.48 -7.11
N GLY A 53 7.99 -4.48 -6.83
CA GLY A 53 6.95 -4.42 -5.80
C GLY A 53 7.52 -4.19 -4.41
N LEU A 54 8.64 -4.84 -4.05
CA LEU A 54 9.34 -4.60 -2.78
C LEU A 54 9.89 -3.18 -2.70
N VAL A 55 10.54 -2.68 -3.75
CA VAL A 55 11.04 -1.30 -3.80
C VAL A 55 9.89 -0.30 -3.63
N GLY A 56 8.81 -0.47 -4.39
CA GLY A 56 7.61 0.36 -4.25
C GLY A 56 6.97 0.26 -2.86
N GLY A 57 6.95 -0.94 -2.26
CA GLY A 57 6.44 -1.19 -0.92
C GLY A 57 7.23 -0.47 0.16
N LEU A 58 8.57 -0.44 0.05
CA LEU A 58 9.43 0.30 0.96
C LEU A 58 9.21 1.82 0.83
N LEU A 59 9.11 2.35 -0.40
CA LEU A 59 8.80 3.77 -0.61
C LEU A 59 7.43 4.14 -0.03
N ALA A 60 6.42 3.30 -0.24
CA ALA A 60 5.10 3.48 0.34
C ALA A 60 5.12 3.40 1.88
N ALA A 61 5.91 2.49 2.45
CA ALA A 61 6.06 2.35 3.90
C ALA A 61 6.70 3.60 4.54
N VAL A 62 7.70 4.22 3.89
CA VAL A 62 8.29 5.49 4.33
C VAL A 62 7.25 6.61 4.33
N ALA A 63 6.51 6.78 3.23
CA ALA A 63 5.45 7.77 3.16
C ALA A 63 4.35 7.52 4.22
N GLY A 64 3.95 6.25 4.39
CA GLY A 64 2.94 5.84 5.36
C GLY A 64 3.40 6.01 6.82
N ALA A 65 4.70 5.93 7.10
CA ALA A 65 5.24 6.21 8.42
C ALA A 65 5.05 7.69 8.81
N PHE A 66 5.25 8.63 7.88
CA PHE A 66 4.96 10.04 8.13
C PHE A 66 3.47 10.29 8.41
N ASP A 67 2.59 9.64 7.67
CA ASP A 67 1.14 9.72 7.89
C ASP A 67 0.75 9.10 9.24
N LEU A 68 1.30 7.94 9.57
CA LEU A 68 1.05 7.28 10.85
C LEU A 68 1.50 8.16 12.03
N LEU A 69 2.68 8.78 11.94
CA LEU A 69 3.18 9.69 12.97
C LEU A 69 2.31 10.93 13.13
N ALA A 70 1.65 11.39 12.07
CA ALA A 70 0.71 12.49 12.14
C ALA A 70 -0.51 12.14 13.02
N ILE A 71 -1.05 10.92 12.91
CA ILE A 71 -2.27 10.52 13.62
C ILE A 71 -2.13 10.73 15.15
N PRO A 72 -3.07 11.43 15.81
CA PRO A 72 -3.00 11.70 17.25
C PRO A 72 -3.02 10.41 18.07
N ALA A 73 -2.17 10.36 19.10
CA ALA A 73 -2.12 9.25 20.04
C ALA A 73 -3.45 9.06 20.79
N GLY A 74 -3.71 7.83 21.26
CA GLY A 74 -4.93 7.49 22.01
C GLY A 74 -6.22 7.35 21.16
N THR A 75 -6.17 7.63 19.86
CA THR A 75 -7.33 7.52 18.97
C THR A 75 -7.53 6.11 18.40
N ARG A 76 -8.76 5.76 18.00
CA ARG A 76 -9.04 4.53 17.22
C ARG A 76 -8.23 4.50 15.92
N ALA A 77 -8.09 5.64 15.25
CA ALA A 77 -7.28 5.79 14.03
C ALA A 77 -5.82 5.41 14.26
N LYS A 78 -5.22 5.79 15.40
CA LYS A 78 -3.83 5.41 15.70
C LYS A 78 -3.67 3.91 15.86
N ARG A 79 -4.61 3.25 16.56
CA ARG A 79 -4.59 1.80 16.75
C ARG A 79 -4.72 1.05 15.42
N VAL A 80 -5.71 1.41 14.61
CA VAL A 80 -5.92 0.81 13.28
C VAL A 80 -4.70 1.08 12.38
N GLY A 81 -4.15 2.30 12.42
CA GLY A 81 -2.96 2.69 11.66
C GLY A 81 -1.71 1.89 12.03
N ILE A 82 -1.49 1.61 13.32
CA ILE A 82 -0.40 0.75 13.77
C ILE A 82 -0.62 -0.69 13.29
N THR A 83 -1.82 -1.25 13.45
CA THR A 83 -2.12 -2.61 12.96
C THR A 83 -1.90 -2.73 11.46
N HIS A 84 -2.35 -1.74 10.69
CA HIS A 84 -2.14 -1.66 9.24
C HIS A 84 -0.64 -1.60 8.90
N ALA A 85 0.14 -0.74 9.56
CA ALA A 85 1.57 -0.62 9.32
C ALA A 85 2.33 -1.92 9.66
N VAL A 86 2.01 -2.57 10.77
CA VAL A 86 2.59 -3.86 11.16
C VAL A 86 2.24 -4.96 10.16
N ALA A 87 0.99 -5.02 9.69
CA ALA A 87 0.57 -5.97 8.67
C ALA A 87 1.35 -5.78 7.36
N ASN A 88 1.50 -4.55 6.88
CA ASN A 88 2.29 -4.26 5.67
C ASN A 88 3.78 -4.56 5.85
N LEU A 89 4.34 -4.29 7.03
CA LEU A 89 5.73 -4.65 7.32
C LEU A 89 5.91 -6.17 7.24
N ALA A 90 4.97 -6.96 7.78
CA ALA A 90 5.00 -8.41 7.65
C ALA A 90 4.93 -8.85 6.18
N VAL A 91 4.05 -8.25 5.36
CA VAL A 91 3.98 -8.52 3.92
C VAL A 91 5.33 -8.25 3.24
N ILE A 92 5.94 -7.09 3.48
CA ILE A 92 7.25 -6.74 2.91
C ILE A 92 8.32 -7.76 3.33
N LEU A 93 8.36 -8.15 4.61
CA LEU A 93 9.34 -9.12 5.10
C LEU A 93 9.15 -10.52 4.52
N LEU A 94 7.90 -10.99 4.38
CA LEU A 94 7.61 -12.29 3.77
C LEU A 94 8.01 -12.32 2.29
N PHE A 95 7.64 -11.30 1.53
CA PHE A 95 8.05 -11.18 0.13
C PHE A 95 9.56 -10.96 -0.02
N ALA A 96 10.20 -10.23 0.90
CA ALA A 96 11.65 -10.08 0.92
C ALA A 96 12.36 -11.43 1.19
N ALA A 97 11.81 -12.26 2.07
CA ALA A 97 12.34 -13.60 2.31
C ALA A 97 12.25 -14.47 1.04
N VAL A 98 11.11 -14.45 0.35
CA VAL A 98 10.94 -15.12 -0.95
C VAL A 98 11.94 -14.59 -1.98
N TRP A 99 12.09 -13.27 -2.06
CA TRP A 99 13.00 -12.61 -2.97
C TRP A 99 14.46 -13.01 -2.73
N VAL A 100 14.92 -13.03 -1.47
CA VAL A 100 16.28 -13.43 -1.09
C VAL A 100 16.57 -14.88 -1.46
N VAL A 101 15.61 -15.79 -1.28
CA VAL A 101 15.78 -17.19 -1.71
C VAL A 101 15.96 -17.27 -3.23
N ARG A 102 15.12 -16.56 -3.99
CA ARG A 102 15.18 -16.55 -5.48
C ARG A 102 16.41 -15.83 -6.02
N LEU A 103 16.91 -14.80 -5.32
CA LEU A 103 18.11 -14.06 -5.70
C LEU A 103 19.36 -14.94 -5.73
N ASN A 104 19.41 -15.97 -4.88
CA ASN A 104 20.55 -16.89 -4.76
C ASN A 104 20.32 -18.24 -5.45
N ALA A 105 19.21 -18.41 -6.17
CA ALA A 105 18.86 -19.66 -6.84
C ALA A 105 19.34 -19.68 -8.30
N GLU A 106 19.64 -20.87 -8.82
CA GLU A 106 19.98 -21.06 -10.24
C GLU A 106 18.80 -20.75 -11.18
N SER A 107 17.59 -20.93 -10.68
CA SER A 107 16.34 -20.60 -11.36
C SER A 107 15.56 -19.58 -10.55
N ARG A 108 14.95 -18.62 -11.24
CA ARG A 108 14.07 -17.62 -10.63
C ARG A 108 12.64 -18.12 -10.41
N ALA A 109 12.30 -19.35 -10.79
CA ALA A 109 10.99 -19.94 -10.52
C ALA A 109 10.74 -20.12 -9.01
N ALA A 110 9.50 -19.91 -8.57
CA ALA A 110 9.11 -20.17 -7.18
C ALA A 110 8.75 -21.64 -6.97
N GLY A 111 9.36 -22.29 -5.98
CA GLY A 111 8.94 -23.62 -5.53
C GLY A 111 7.67 -23.55 -4.65
N GLY A 112 6.99 -24.68 -4.45
CA GLY A 112 5.72 -24.73 -3.70
C GLY A 112 5.76 -24.13 -2.29
N ALA A 113 6.90 -24.24 -1.58
CA ALA A 113 7.08 -23.61 -0.27
C ALA A 113 7.11 -22.07 -0.35
N LEU A 114 7.72 -21.50 -1.40
CA LEU A 114 7.74 -20.06 -1.63
C LEU A 114 6.34 -19.55 -1.98
N ILE A 115 5.61 -20.28 -2.84
CA ILE A 115 4.23 -19.95 -3.19
C ILE A 115 3.31 -19.97 -1.97
N ALA A 116 3.50 -20.92 -1.05
CA ALA A 116 2.74 -20.94 0.21
C ALA A 116 2.98 -19.65 1.04
N ILE A 117 4.24 -19.18 1.11
CA ILE A 117 4.58 -17.92 1.78
C ILE A 117 3.94 -16.72 1.06
N GLU A 118 4.01 -16.69 -0.27
CA GLU A 118 3.39 -15.64 -1.09
C GLU A 118 1.88 -15.57 -0.90
N VAL A 119 1.18 -16.71 -0.85
CA VAL A 119 -0.27 -16.78 -0.60
C VAL A 119 -0.63 -16.29 0.79
N VAL A 120 0.16 -16.65 1.82
CA VAL A 120 -0.03 -16.12 3.18
C VAL A 120 0.19 -14.60 3.21
N ALA A 121 1.26 -14.12 2.58
CA ALA A 121 1.54 -12.69 2.46
C ALA A 121 0.42 -11.95 1.73
N LEU A 122 -0.15 -12.55 0.68
CA LEU A 122 -1.29 -12.00 -0.06
C LEU A 122 -2.56 -11.91 0.80
N GLY A 123 -2.81 -12.92 1.65
CA GLY A 123 -3.90 -12.89 2.63
C GLY A 123 -3.74 -11.75 3.64
N ILE A 124 -2.53 -11.57 4.19
CA ILE A 124 -2.22 -10.45 5.09
C ILE A 124 -2.38 -9.11 4.36
N LEU A 125 -1.93 -9.01 3.11
CA LEU A 125 -2.10 -7.83 2.26
C LEU A 125 -3.57 -7.47 2.08
N GLY A 126 -4.45 -8.47 1.86
CA GLY A 126 -5.89 -8.25 1.77
C GLY A 126 -6.50 -7.67 3.04
N VAL A 127 -6.15 -8.21 4.21
CA VAL A 127 -6.58 -7.67 5.51
C VAL A 127 -6.04 -6.26 5.71
N SER A 128 -4.78 -6.03 5.36
CA SER A 128 -4.13 -4.72 5.43
C SER A 128 -4.84 -3.69 4.53
N ALA A 129 -5.21 -4.06 3.30
CA ALA A 129 -5.94 -3.21 2.38
C ALA A 129 -7.31 -2.80 2.95
N TRP A 130 -8.03 -3.73 3.60
CA TRP A 130 -9.27 -3.41 4.30
C TRP A 130 -9.05 -2.41 5.45
N LEU A 131 -7.99 -2.58 6.25
CA LEU A 131 -7.64 -1.62 7.31
C LEU A 131 -7.29 -0.23 6.74
N GLY A 132 -6.66 -0.18 5.57
CA GLY A 132 -6.40 1.06 4.83
C GLY A 132 -7.69 1.78 4.43
N GLY A 133 -8.66 1.02 3.89
CA GLY A 133 -10.01 1.53 3.60
C GLY A 133 -10.71 2.05 4.86
N GLU A 134 -10.65 1.31 5.97
CA GLU A 134 -11.22 1.76 7.25
C GLU A 134 -10.61 3.09 7.73
N LEU A 135 -9.30 3.29 7.56
CA LEU A 135 -8.61 4.54 7.92
C LEU A 135 -9.12 5.72 7.10
N VAL A 136 -9.29 5.55 5.79
CA VAL A 136 -9.72 6.62 4.88
C VAL A 136 -11.23 6.85 4.99
N ASP A 137 -12.02 5.81 4.77
CA ASP A 137 -13.47 5.92 4.54
C ASP A 137 -14.26 6.08 5.84
N ARG A 138 -13.79 5.50 6.95
CA ARG A 138 -14.49 5.57 8.25
C ARG A 138 -13.85 6.53 9.24
N LEU A 139 -12.54 6.72 9.15
CA LEU A 139 -11.79 7.51 10.14
C LEU A 139 -11.24 8.82 9.57
N GLY A 140 -11.45 9.10 8.27
CA GLY A 140 -11.08 10.37 7.64
C GLY A 140 -9.58 10.66 7.70
N VAL A 141 -8.74 9.63 7.70
CA VAL A 141 -7.28 9.76 7.67
C VAL A 141 -6.84 10.06 6.24
N GLY A 142 -6.02 11.09 6.06
CA GLY A 142 -5.55 11.53 4.74
C GLY A 142 -6.57 12.32 3.93
N VAL A 143 -7.81 12.47 4.43
CA VAL A 143 -8.88 13.26 3.81
C VAL A 143 -8.74 14.73 4.20
N ASP A 144 -8.94 15.61 3.22
CA ASP A 144 -8.95 17.07 3.41
C ASP A 144 -10.10 17.50 4.34
N ARG A 145 -9.90 18.55 5.13
CA ARG A 145 -10.93 19.05 6.06
C ARG A 145 -12.15 19.60 5.34
N ASP A 146 -11.93 20.18 4.16
CA ASP A 146 -12.98 20.76 3.33
C ASP A 146 -13.42 19.79 2.23
N ALA A 147 -13.21 18.48 2.40
CA ALA A 147 -13.65 17.48 1.43
C ALA A 147 -15.20 17.41 1.39
N HIS A 148 -15.78 17.78 0.25
CA HIS A 148 -17.19 17.68 -0.08
C HIS A 148 -17.37 17.55 -1.59
N LEU A 149 -18.59 17.25 -2.06
CA LEU A 149 -18.86 16.98 -3.48
C LEU A 149 -18.57 18.18 -4.40
N ASP A 150 -18.63 19.40 -3.86
CA ASP A 150 -18.41 20.66 -4.57
C ASP A 150 -17.07 21.34 -4.20
N ALA A 151 -16.12 20.60 -3.60
CA ALA A 151 -14.84 21.14 -3.17
C ALA A 151 -14.06 21.76 -4.35
N PRO A 152 -13.43 22.94 -4.17
CA PRO A 152 -12.61 23.54 -5.21
C PRO A 152 -11.38 22.67 -5.51
N SER A 153 -10.86 22.78 -6.74
CA SER A 153 -9.63 22.08 -7.13
C SER A 153 -8.46 22.41 -6.19
N SER A 154 -7.66 21.41 -5.84
CA SER A 154 -6.42 21.54 -5.07
C SER A 154 -5.36 22.44 -5.74
N LEU A 155 -5.53 22.74 -7.03
CA LEU A 155 -4.66 23.63 -7.80
C LEU A 155 -5.12 25.10 -7.77
N ARG A 156 -6.31 25.40 -7.25
CA ARG A 156 -6.79 26.78 -7.10
C ARG A 156 -6.39 27.31 -5.73
N PRO A 157 -5.75 28.49 -5.64
CA PRO A 157 -5.56 29.16 -4.36
C PRO A 157 -6.92 29.37 -3.69
N ALA A 158 -7.00 29.10 -2.39
CA ALA A 158 -8.17 29.47 -1.61
C ALA A 158 -8.44 30.97 -1.85
N SER A 159 -9.54 31.29 -2.52
CA SER A 159 -9.93 32.68 -2.76
C SER A 159 -10.18 33.31 -1.39
N ALA A 160 -9.29 34.22 -0.99
CA ALA A 160 -9.44 35.02 0.21
C ALA A 160 -10.79 35.75 0.14
N GLY A 161 -11.81 35.27 0.86
CA GLY A 161 -13.06 36.01 1.00
C GLY A 161 -14.38 35.26 0.95
N GLN A 162 -14.46 33.92 0.97
CA GLN A 162 -15.76 33.30 1.26
C GLN A 162 -16.02 33.28 2.77
N PRO A 163 -17.06 33.99 3.28
CA PRO A 163 -17.44 33.91 4.67
C PRO A 163 -17.86 32.47 4.95
N THR A 164 -17.35 31.90 6.05
CA THR A 164 -17.84 30.64 6.61
C THR A 164 -19.35 30.73 6.77
N GLY A 165 -20.08 30.12 5.83
CA GLY A 165 -21.53 30.12 5.80
C GLY A 165 -22.06 29.55 7.10
N SER A 166 -22.84 30.35 7.81
CA SER A 166 -23.60 29.94 8.99
C SER A 166 -24.45 28.73 8.65
N VAL A 167 -24.19 27.61 9.31
CA VAL A 167 -25.13 26.49 9.36
C VAL A 167 -26.32 26.95 10.21
N ARG A 168 -27.50 27.01 9.58
CA ARG A 168 -28.79 26.94 10.27
C ARG A 168 -29.26 25.50 10.29
#